data_AF-A0A1E1F0S0-F1
#
_entry.id   AF-A0A1E1F0S0-F1
#
_cell.length_a   1.000
_cell.length_b   1.000
_cell.length_c   1.000
_cell.angle_alpha   90.00
_cell.angle_beta   90.00
_cell.angle_gamma   90.00
#
_symmetry.space_group_name_H-M   'P 1'
#
loop_
_entity.id
_entity.type
_entity.pdbx_description
1 polymer ?
#
loop_
_entity_poly.entity_id
_entity_poly.type
_entity_poly.pdbx_seq_one_letter_code
_entity_poly.pdbx_strand_id
1 'polypeptide(L)'
;MARRRYELTDREWAIIEPLLPNKPRGVARVDDRRVLNGIMWRFRTGATWAEVPERYGPSTTCYNRFVRWRKAGVWDRLLAAVSAGYDGDLVMIDSTCMRVHQNGATGKKGEVAIVAWDVPGAASPANSMLLSMLTDALSA
;
A
#
# COMPACT_ATOMS: atom_id res chain seq x y z
N MET A 1 20.49 13.33 -13.39
CA MET A 1 19.17 13.08 -14.05
C MET A 1 18.08 13.74 -13.24
N ALA A 2 17.11 14.42 -13.86
CA ALA A 2 16.01 15.04 -13.15
C ALA A 2 15.10 13.98 -12.48
N ARG A 3 14.75 14.20 -11.20
CA ARG A 3 13.86 13.33 -10.42
C ARG A 3 12.50 13.23 -11.10
N ARG A 4 11.99 12.01 -11.36
CA ARG A 4 10.61 11.84 -11.83
C ARG A 4 9.64 11.99 -10.66
N ARG A 5 8.44 12.51 -10.93
CA ARG A 5 7.38 12.86 -9.95
C ARG A 5 7.08 11.78 -8.88
N TYR A 6 7.35 10.51 -9.19
CA TYR A 6 6.97 9.37 -8.37
C TYR A 6 8.15 8.57 -7.82
N GLU A 7 9.37 9.06 -8.00
CA GLU A 7 10.59 8.39 -7.54
C GLU A 7 11.04 8.91 -6.16
N LEU A 8 11.57 7.98 -5.37
CA LEU A 8 12.20 8.23 -4.09
C LEU A 8 13.51 9.00 -4.28
N THR A 9 13.67 10.06 -3.50
CA THR A 9 14.95 10.75 -3.30
C THR A 9 15.96 9.82 -2.62
N ASP A 10 17.25 10.18 -2.71
CA ASP A 10 18.30 9.45 -2.00
C ASP A 10 18.11 9.50 -0.49
N ARG A 11 17.59 10.62 0.04
CA ARG A 11 17.28 10.78 1.47
C ARG A 11 16.14 9.85 1.92
N GLU A 12 15.02 9.83 1.18
CA GLU A 12 13.91 8.91 1.47
C GLU A 12 14.38 7.45 1.36
N TRP A 13 15.21 7.15 0.34
CA TRP A 13 15.77 5.81 0.17
C TRP A 13 16.67 5.40 1.33
N ALA A 14 17.55 6.27 1.82
CA ALA A 14 18.44 5.98 2.94
C ALA A 14 17.68 5.64 4.24
N ILE A 15 16.46 6.17 4.42
CA ILE A 15 15.59 5.83 5.55
C ILE A 15 14.93 4.45 5.34
N ILE A 16 14.50 4.16 4.11
CA ILE A 16 13.73 2.96 3.74
C ILE A 16 14.62 1.71 3.64
N GLU A 17 15.77 1.82 2.98
CA GLU A 17 16.68 0.72 2.68
C GLU A 17 16.99 -0.19 3.88
N PRO A 18 17.37 0.31 5.07
CA PRO A 18 17.69 -0.54 6.22
C PRO A 18 16.48 -1.31 6.78
N LEU A 19 15.26 -0.90 6.44
CA LEU A 19 14.02 -1.54 6.91
C LEU A 19 13.60 -2.72 6.01
N LEU A 20 14.22 -2.83 4.83
CA LEU A 20 13.90 -3.87 3.87
C LEU A 20 14.51 -5.22 4.28
N PRO A 21 13.83 -6.34 3.99
CA PRO A 21 14.33 -7.65 4.37
C PRO A 21 15.59 -8.00 3.57
N ASN A 22 16.71 -8.17 4.29
CA ASN A 22 18.03 -8.51 3.76
C ASN A 22 18.35 -10.01 3.95
N LYS A 23 17.67 -10.88 3.19
CA LYS A 23 18.00 -12.32 3.14
C LYS A 23 18.28 -12.74 1.70
N PRO A 24 19.55 -12.75 1.25
CA PRO A 24 19.89 -13.31 -0.05
C PRO A 24 19.62 -14.82 -0.02
N ARG A 25 18.92 -15.34 -1.03
CA ARG A 25 18.65 -16.78 -1.17
C ARG A 25 18.94 -17.17 -2.61
N GLY A 26 20.17 -17.61 -2.88
CA GLY A 26 20.65 -18.17 -4.15
C GLY A 26 20.70 -17.21 -5.35
N VAL A 27 19.61 -16.50 -5.63
CA VAL A 27 19.47 -15.59 -6.77
C VAL A 27 19.74 -14.16 -6.33
N ALA A 28 20.51 -13.43 -7.16
CA ALA A 28 20.76 -12.01 -6.98
C ALA A 28 19.44 -11.25 -6.88
N ARG A 29 19.32 -10.42 -5.84
CA ARG A 29 18.10 -9.68 -5.56
C ARG A 29 17.92 -8.58 -6.60
N VAL A 30 16.75 -8.53 -7.24
CA VAL A 30 16.38 -7.39 -8.09
C VAL A 30 16.42 -6.12 -7.26
N ASP A 31 17.01 -5.05 -7.81
CA ASP A 31 17.11 -3.72 -7.20
C ASP A 31 15.78 -3.29 -6.56
N ASP A 32 15.80 -3.24 -5.22
CA ASP A 32 14.61 -2.93 -4.42
C ASP A 32 14.17 -1.49 -4.59
N ARG A 33 15.09 -0.55 -4.83
CA ARG A 33 14.75 0.87 -5.04
C ARG A 33 13.97 1.02 -6.33
N ARG A 34 14.45 0.37 -7.40
CA ARG A 34 13.76 0.36 -8.69
C ARG A 34 12.35 -0.23 -8.57
N VAL A 35 12.22 -1.37 -7.92
CA VAL A 35 10.93 -2.04 -7.72
C VAL A 35 9.99 -1.21 -6.85
N LEU A 36 10.50 -0.62 -5.77
CA LEU A 36 9.72 0.24 -4.89
C LEU A 36 9.23 1.49 -5.61
N ASN A 37 10.06 2.12 -6.45
CA ASN A 37 9.63 3.21 -7.30
C ASN A 37 8.48 2.80 -8.25
N GLY A 38 8.50 1.57 -8.79
CA GLY A 38 7.40 1.03 -9.58
C GLY A 38 6.10 0.86 -8.80
N ILE A 39 6.19 0.37 -7.57
CA ILE A 39 5.05 0.25 -6.65
C ILE A 39 4.48 1.64 -6.28
N MET A 40 5.36 2.61 -5.98
CA MET A 40 4.95 3.98 -5.65
C MET A 40 4.31 4.68 -6.85
N TRP A 41 4.84 4.46 -8.06
CA TRP A 41 4.22 4.94 -9.30
C TRP A 41 2.80 4.39 -9.45
N ARG A 42 2.61 3.08 -9.24
CA ARG A 42 1.28 2.44 -9.30
C ARG A 42 0.30 3.06 -8.30
N PHE A 43 0.70 3.29 -7.06
CA PHE A 43 -0.20 3.86 -6.05
C PHE A 43 -0.50 5.33 -6.28
N ARG A 44 0.47 6.12 -6.73
CA ARG A 44 0.27 7.56 -6.98
C ARG A 44 -0.49 7.87 -8.27
N THR A 45 -0.50 6.97 -9.24
CA THR A 45 -1.21 7.16 -10.52
C THR A 45 -2.59 6.52 -10.55
N GLY A 46 -2.81 5.47 -9.75
CA GLY A 46 -4.07 4.71 -9.79
C GLY A 46 -4.19 3.74 -10.98
N ALA A 47 -3.26 3.77 -11.95
CA ALA A 47 -3.23 2.94 -13.15
C ALA A 47 -3.18 1.44 -12.82
N THR A 48 -3.41 0.53 -13.76
CA THR A 48 -3.31 -0.92 -13.50
C THR A 48 -1.86 -1.37 -13.27
N TRP A 49 -1.65 -2.56 -12.70
CA TRP A 49 -0.29 -3.11 -12.57
C TRP A 49 0.38 -3.33 -13.93
N ALA A 50 -0.40 -3.69 -14.96
CA ALA A 50 0.12 -3.91 -16.33
C ALA A 50 0.72 -2.64 -16.95
N GLU A 51 0.28 -1.47 -16.52
CA GLU A 51 0.74 -0.17 -17.01
C GLU A 51 1.97 0.36 -16.28
N VAL A 52 2.48 -0.38 -15.28
CA VAL A 52 3.73 0.00 -14.60
C VAL A 52 4.84 0.13 -15.65
N PRO A 53 5.51 1.30 -15.74
CA PRO A 53 6.51 1.51 -16.78
C PRO A 53 7.67 0.53 -16.69
N GLU A 54 8.08 0.00 -17.84
CA GLU A 54 9.11 -1.03 -17.97
C GLU A 54 10.45 -0.67 -17.32
N ARG A 55 10.76 0.62 -17.20
CA ARG A 55 11.94 1.12 -16.47
C ARG A 55 12.00 0.66 -15.01
N TYR A 56 10.88 0.30 -14.39
CA TYR A 56 10.83 -0.26 -13.04
C TYR A 56 10.99 -1.79 -13.00
N GLY A 57 11.11 -2.42 -14.16
CA GLY A 57 11.13 -3.86 -14.35
C GLY A 57 9.73 -4.43 -14.63
N PRO A 58 9.61 -5.76 -14.73
CA PRO A 58 8.33 -6.41 -15.02
C PRO A 58 7.27 -6.07 -13.98
N SER A 59 6.05 -5.75 -14.43
CA SER A 59 4.90 -5.44 -13.57
C SER A 59 4.62 -6.55 -12.54
N THR A 60 4.77 -7.81 -12.96
CA THR A 60 4.64 -9.00 -12.09
C THR A 60 5.67 -9.00 -10.95
N THR A 61 6.88 -8.49 -11.18
CA THR A 61 7.91 -8.36 -10.15
C THR A 61 7.51 -7.32 -9.11
N CYS A 62 6.98 -6.17 -9.55
CA CYS A 62 6.47 -5.13 -8.65
C CYS A 62 5.32 -5.65 -7.79
N TYR A 63 4.34 -6.30 -8.43
CA TYR A 63 3.19 -6.88 -7.73
C TYR A 63 3.61 -7.96 -6.73
N ASN A 64 4.41 -8.93 -7.16
CA ASN A 64 4.87 -10.02 -6.28
C ASN A 64 5.70 -9.48 -5.11
N ARG A 65 6.49 -8.43 -5.33
CA ARG A 65 7.23 -7.77 -4.26
C ARG A 65 6.29 -7.12 -3.26
N PHE A 66 5.32 -6.35 -3.73
CA PHE A 66 4.31 -5.72 -2.88
C PHE A 66 3.61 -6.75 -1.99
N VAL A 67 3.13 -7.85 -2.58
CA VAL A 67 2.44 -8.92 -1.84
C VAL A 67 3.35 -9.59 -0.82
N ARG A 68 4.59 -9.93 -1.19
CA ARG A 68 5.56 -10.55 -0.27
C ARG A 68 5.89 -9.64 0.91
N TRP A 69 6.10 -8.34 0.66
CA TRP A 69 6.39 -7.35 1.69
C TRP A 69 5.21 -7.09 2.61
N ARG A 70 3.99 -7.11 2.07
CA ARG A 70 2.75 -7.07 2.86
C ARG A 70 2.65 -8.25 3.81
N LYS A 71 2.82 -9.47 3.29
CA LYS A 71 2.79 -10.69 4.12
C LYS A 71 3.87 -10.72 5.19
N ALA A 72 5.01 -10.07 4.94
CA ALA A 72 6.15 -10.01 5.85
C ALA A 72 6.13 -8.78 6.79
N GLY A 73 5.05 -8.00 6.82
CA GLY A 73 4.93 -6.80 7.68
C GLY A 73 5.99 -5.73 7.38
N VAL A 74 6.51 -5.67 6.15
CA VAL A 74 7.52 -4.67 5.76
C VAL A 74 6.86 -3.30 5.63
N TRP A 75 5.66 -3.24 5.05
CA TRP A 75 4.93 -1.98 4.88
C TRP A 75 4.57 -1.34 6.23
N ASP A 76 4.18 -2.15 7.21
CA ASP A 76 3.85 -1.66 8.56
C ASP A 76 5.07 -1.01 9.22
N ARG A 77 6.23 -1.66 9.11
CA ARG A 77 7.51 -1.12 9.61
C ARG A 77 7.93 0.15 8.89
N LEU A 78 7.75 0.20 7.57
CA LEU A 78 8.04 1.40 6.77
C LEU A 78 7.14 2.57 7.20
N LEU A 79 5.84 2.33 7.35
CA LEU A 79 4.90 3.38 7.76
C LEU A 79 5.19 3.86 9.18
N ALA A 80 5.49 2.95 10.11
CA ALA A 80 5.87 3.31 11.47
C ALA A 80 7.15 4.16 11.52
N ALA A 81 8.19 3.78 10.76
CA ALA A 81 9.44 4.52 10.72
C ALA A 81 9.28 5.91 10.08
N VAL A 82 8.46 6.01 9.04
CA VAL A 82 8.16 7.29 8.38
C VAL A 82 7.29 8.16 9.31
N SER A 83 6.27 7.60 9.97
CA SER A 83 5.46 8.33 10.97
C SER A 83 6.30 8.86 12.13
N ALA A 84 7.19 8.04 12.69
CA ALA A 84 8.12 8.45 13.75
C ALA A 84 9.07 9.57 13.30
N GLY A 85 9.49 9.57 12.03
CA GLY A 85 10.33 10.63 11.46
C GLY A 85 9.62 11.98 11.31
N TYR A 86 8.28 12.01 11.40
CA TYR A 86 7.45 13.21 11.35
C TYR A 86 6.70 13.43 12.68
N ASP A 87 7.16 12.83 13.78
CA ASP A 87 6.55 12.96 15.12
C ASP A 87 5.04 12.65 15.17
N GLY A 88 4.58 11.74 14.29
CA GLY A 88 3.16 11.40 14.20
C GLY A 88 2.29 12.39 13.40
N ASP A 89 2.83 13.52 12.92
CA ASP A 89 2.10 14.51 12.10
C ASP A 89 1.73 13.99 10.70
N LEU A 90 2.08 12.73 10.40
CA LEU A 90 1.85 12.10 9.12
C LEU A 90 0.42 11.52 9.06
N VAL A 91 -0.52 12.35 8.62
CA VAL A 91 -1.91 11.95 8.38
C VAL A 91 -2.03 11.26 7.02
N MET A 92 -2.37 9.96 7.00
CA MET A 92 -2.72 9.25 5.78
C MET A 92 -4.18 9.53 5.42
N ILE A 93 -4.42 10.36 4.40
CA ILE A 93 -5.77 10.59 3.87
C ILE A 93 -6.07 9.46 2.86
N ASP A 94 -6.87 8.47 3.25
CA ASP A 94 -7.36 7.44 2.33
C ASP A 94 -8.66 7.90 1.64
N SER A 95 -8.52 8.60 0.51
CA SER A 95 -9.68 8.83 -0.37
C SER A 95 -10.11 7.50 -0.99
N THR A 96 -10.99 6.76 -0.32
CA THR A 96 -11.59 5.54 -0.86
C THR A 96 -12.67 5.93 -1.87
N CYS A 97 -12.29 6.17 -3.14
CA CYS A 97 -13.25 6.43 -4.21
C CYS A 97 -13.75 5.10 -4.81
N MET A 98 -14.71 4.46 -4.15
CA MET A 98 -15.43 3.34 -4.77
C MET A 98 -16.39 3.89 -5.82
N ARG A 99 -16.13 3.61 -7.09
CA ARG A 99 -17.09 3.89 -8.17
C ARG A 99 -18.17 2.82 -8.11
N VAL A 100 -19.34 3.19 -7.58
CA VAL A 100 -20.49 2.28 -7.46
C VAL A 100 -21.16 2.12 -8.83
N HIS A 101 -21.60 0.90 -9.15
CA HIS A 101 -22.46 0.66 -10.33
C HIS A 101 -23.72 1.54 -10.24
N GLN A 102 -24.29 2.03 -11.34
CA GLN A 102 -25.41 2.99 -11.26
C GLN A 102 -26.61 2.48 -10.42
N ASN A 103 -26.81 1.16 -10.34
CA ASN A 103 -27.84 0.56 -9.47
C ASN A 103 -27.58 0.68 -7.96
N GLY A 104 -26.37 1.00 -7.53
CA GLY A 104 -26.05 1.29 -6.12
C GLY A 104 -25.98 2.79 -5.81
N ALA A 105 -26.17 3.66 -6.82
CA ALA A 105 -26.17 5.12 -6.64
C ALA A 105 -27.51 5.68 -6.14
N THR A 106 -28.52 4.82 -5.94
CA THR A 106 -29.88 5.17 -5.47
C THR A 106 -30.10 4.95 -3.97
N GLY A 107 -29.04 4.80 -3.18
CA GLY A 107 -29.14 4.78 -1.72
C GLY A 107 -29.55 6.15 -1.15
N LYS A 108 -30.51 6.17 -0.21
CA LYS A 108 -30.95 7.42 0.46
C LYS A 108 -29.74 8.12 1.09
N LYS A 109 -29.62 9.43 0.85
CA LYS A 109 -28.56 10.31 1.35
C LYS A 109 -28.62 10.41 2.88
N GLY A 110 -27.99 9.47 3.57
CA GLY A 110 -27.63 9.64 4.98
C GLY A 110 -26.34 10.45 5.07
N GLU A 111 -26.32 11.50 5.88
CA GLU A 111 -25.09 12.18 6.24
C GLU A 111 -24.14 11.18 6.90
N VAL A 112 -23.07 10.81 6.18
CA VAL A 112 -21.98 10.04 6.77
C VAL A 112 -20.99 11.06 7.29
N ALA A 113 -20.97 11.26 8.61
CA ALA A 113 -19.92 12.00 9.27
C ALA A 113 -18.58 11.29 8.99
N ILE A 114 -17.62 12.02 8.41
CA ILE A 114 -16.27 11.54 8.20
C ILE A 114 -15.62 11.44 9.59
N VAL A 115 -15.50 10.21 10.10
CA VAL A 115 -14.71 9.96 11.31
C VAL A 115 -13.26 9.82 10.87
N ALA A 116 -12.46 10.85 11.14
CA ALA A 116 -11.01 10.77 11.03
C ALA A 116 -10.51 9.77 12.08
N TRP A 117 -9.66 8.82 11.66
CA TRP A 117 -9.03 7.88 12.58
C TRP A 117 -7.94 8.62 13.38
N ASP A 118 -8.34 9.27 14.48
CA ASP A 118 -7.44 9.45 15.63
C ASP A 118 -8.18 9.68 16.96
N VAL A 119 -7.50 9.31 18.05
CA VAL A 119 -7.82 9.31 19.50
C VAL A 119 -8.15 7.92 20.10
N PRO A 120 -7.41 7.48 21.15
CA PRO A 120 -7.45 6.12 21.67
C PRO A 120 -8.54 5.93 22.73
N GLY A 121 -9.20 4.77 22.71
CA GLY A 121 -10.10 4.38 23.79
C GLY A 121 -10.95 3.17 23.45
N ALA A 122 -10.60 2.04 24.06
CA ALA A 122 -11.36 0.80 24.17
C ALA A 122 -11.51 -0.08 22.92
N ALA A 123 -11.25 -1.37 23.17
CA ALA A 123 -11.25 -2.49 22.24
C ALA A 123 -12.47 -2.57 21.30
N SER A 124 -12.22 -2.90 20.03
CA SER A 124 -13.20 -3.55 19.16
C SER A 124 -12.50 -4.63 18.32
N PRO A 125 -13.15 -5.79 18.09
CA PRO A 125 -12.49 -6.99 17.63
C PRO A 125 -12.19 -6.94 16.12
N ALA A 126 -11.19 -7.71 15.71
CA ALA A 126 -10.72 -7.81 14.34
C ALA A 126 -11.83 -8.32 13.39
N ASN A 127 -12.45 -7.41 12.64
CA ASN A 127 -13.35 -7.75 11.54
C ASN A 127 -12.65 -7.52 10.20
N SER A 128 -11.75 -8.44 9.84
CA SER A 128 -11.28 -8.56 8.46
C SER A 128 -12.40 -9.18 7.62
N MET A 129 -13.07 -8.34 6.84
CA MET A 129 -14.14 -8.67 5.87
C MET A 129 -13.74 -9.72 4.82
N LEU A 130 -12.45 -10.06 4.75
CA LEU A 130 -11.88 -11.00 3.77
C LEU A 130 -11.98 -12.47 4.18
N LEU A 131 -12.29 -12.78 5.45
CA LEU A 131 -12.37 -14.16 5.94
C LEU A 131 -13.80 -14.74 5.89
N SER A 132 -14.84 -13.91 6.01
CA SER A 132 -16.24 -14.38 5.93
C SER A 132 -16.63 -14.79 4.50
N MET A 133 -16.20 -14.02 3.49
CA MET A 133 -16.53 -14.30 2.09
C MET A 133 -15.94 -15.62 1.54
N LEU A 134 -14.85 -16.13 2.14
CA LEU A 134 -14.26 -17.41 1.74
C LEU A 134 -14.93 -18.61 2.39
N THR A 135 -15.67 -18.40 3.48
CA THR A 135 -16.35 -19.49 4.20
C THR A 135 -17.72 -19.79 3.57
N ASP A 136 -18.41 -18.76 3.05
CA ASP A 136 -19.71 -18.93 2.38
C ASP A 136 -19.61 -19.54 0.97
N ALA A 137 -18.44 -19.47 0.33
CA ALA A 137 -18.21 -20.01 -1.02
C ALA A 137 -17.85 -21.51 -1.07
N LEU A 138 -17.76 -22.19 0.07
CA LEU A 138 -17.45 -23.62 0.17
C LEU A 138 -18.56 -24.45 0.83
N SER A 139 -19.77 -23.89 0.97
CA SER A 139 -20.95 -24.59 1.48
C SER A 139 -22.17 -24.48 0.55
N ALA A 140 -21.93 -24.29 -0.75
CA ALA A 140 -22.95 -24.36 -1.80
C ALA A 140 -22.54 -25.34 -2.89
#